data_AF-A0A9P4Q580-F1
#
_entry.id   AF-A0A9P4Q580-F1
#
_cell.length_a   1.000
_cell.length_b   1.000
_cell.length_c   1.000
_cell.angle_alpha   90.00
_cell.angle_beta   90.00
_cell.angle_gamma   90.00
#
_symmetry.space_group_name_H-M   'P 1'
#
loop_
_entity.id
_entity.type
_entity.pdbx_description
1 polymer ?
#
loop_
_entity_poly.entity_id
_entity_poly.type
_entity_poly.pdbx_seq_one_letter_code
_entity_poly.pdbx_strand_id
1 'polypeptide(L)'
;MASGSSDTQAIDGVGVLNYQRAIDIARNTEGDLDPNIARYLQNALKAIWDRVQQHPDTYILTKDEFAVFNFYRHLFHGSSVAECAIARYWQHTGTAR
;
A
#
# COMPACT_ATOMS: atom_id res chain seq x y z
N MET A 1 3.62 7.20 -18.82
CA MET A 1 2.63 6.11 -18.90
C MET A 1 2.74 5.31 -17.60
N ALA A 2 1.85 5.56 -16.66
CA ALA A 2 1.69 4.71 -15.48
C ALA A 2 0.18 4.62 -15.26
N SER A 3 -0.43 3.61 -15.88
CA SER A 3 -1.79 3.22 -15.57
C SER A 3 -1.75 2.67 -14.15
N GLY A 4 -1.89 3.54 -13.17
CA GLY A 4 -1.91 3.18 -11.76
C GLY A 4 -3.12 2.31 -11.51
N SER A 5 -2.88 1.03 -11.25
CA SER A 5 -3.90 0.07 -10.85
C SER A 5 -4.53 0.51 -9.54
N SER A 6 -5.56 1.35 -9.64
CA SER A 6 -6.53 1.56 -8.57
C SER A 6 -7.37 0.28 -8.52
N ASP A 7 -6.81 -0.79 -7.97
CA ASP A 7 -7.42 -2.12 -7.97
C ASP A 7 -8.73 -2.03 -7.20
N THR A 8 -9.82 -1.94 -7.94
CA THR A 8 -11.12 -1.61 -7.39
C THR A 8 -11.88 -2.92 -7.30
N GLN A 9 -12.03 -3.45 -6.09
CA GLN A 9 -12.66 -4.75 -5.86
C GLN A 9 -14.05 -4.55 -5.23
N ALA A 10 -15.06 -5.21 -5.78
CA ALA A 10 -16.37 -5.30 -5.13
C ALA A 10 -16.28 -6.30 -3.99
N ILE A 11 -16.52 -5.86 -2.75
CA ILE A 11 -16.62 -6.73 -1.59
C ILE A 11 -18.06 -6.73 -1.04
N ASP A 12 -18.56 -7.92 -0.75
CA ASP A 12 -19.92 -8.13 -0.27
C ASP A 12 -20.14 -7.38 1.06
N GLY A 13 -21.23 -6.60 1.16
CA GLY A 13 -21.57 -5.81 2.35
C GLY A 13 -20.92 -4.42 2.46
N VAL A 14 -19.87 -4.09 1.68
CA VAL A 14 -19.18 -2.76 1.72
C VAL A 14 -19.23 -2.03 0.38
N GLY A 15 -19.47 -2.76 -0.71
CA GLY A 15 -19.54 -2.24 -2.07
C GLY A 15 -18.17 -2.15 -2.74
N VAL A 16 -18.02 -1.20 -3.65
CA VAL A 16 -16.76 -0.97 -4.37
C VAL A 16 -15.69 -0.43 -3.41
N LEU A 17 -14.59 -1.19 -3.28
CA LEU A 17 -13.47 -0.91 -2.39
C LEU A 17 -12.22 -0.61 -3.21
N ASN A 18 -11.57 0.49 -2.87
CA ASN A 18 -10.23 0.86 -3.34
C ASN A 18 -9.31 1.00 -2.11
N TYR A 19 -7.99 1.02 -2.30
CA TYR A 19 -6.98 1.08 -1.25
C TYR A 19 -7.23 2.16 -0.21
N GLN A 20 -7.54 3.40 -0.61
CA GLN A 20 -7.81 4.49 0.34
C GLN A 20 -8.98 4.17 1.27
N ARG A 21 -10.08 3.63 0.72
CA ARG A 21 -11.28 3.28 1.49
C ARG A 21 -11.02 2.08 2.39
N ALA A 22 -10.28 1.08 1.92
CA ALA A 22 -9.88 -0.06 2.73
C ALA A 22 -9.01 0.35 3.93
N ILE A 23 -8.05 1.25 3.71
CA ILE A 23 -7.21 1.81 4.77
C ILE A 23 -8.04 2.64 5.74
N ASP A 24 -8.96 3.47 5.24
CA ASP A 24 -9.85 4.26 6.09
C ASP A 24 -10.69 3.36 7.01
N ILE A 25 -11.34 2.33 6.46
CA ILE A 25 -12.09 1.36 7.28
C ILE A 25 -11.16 0.68 8.29
N ALA A 26 -9.99 0.22 7.87
CA ALA A 26 -9.02 -0.43 8.75
C ALA A 26 -8.55 0.47 9.91
N ARG A 27 -8.42 1.78 9.68
CA ARG A 27 -8.01 2.76 10.71
C ARG A 27 -9.14 3.12 11.66
N ASN A 28 -10.39 3.13 11.18
CA ASN A 28 -11.57 3.46 11.96
C ASN A 28 -12.22 2.24 12.62
N THR A 29 -11.72 1.03 12.38
CA THR A 29 -12.24 -0.18 13.02
C THR A 29 -11.69 -0.29 14.44
N GLU A 30 -12.59 -0.27 15.42
CA GLU A 30 -12.29 -0.58 16.80
C GLU A 30 -12.48 -2.09 17.03
N GLY A 31 -11.40 -2.84 17.25
CA GLY A 31 -11.44 -4.29 17.45
C GLY A 31 -10.93 -5.09 16.24
N ASP A 32 -11.60 -6.20 15.92
CA ASP A 32 -11.19 -7.09 14.83
C ASP A 32 -11.58 -6.49 13.47
N LEU A 33 -10.60 -6.34 12.59
CA LEU A 33 -10.81 -5.85 11.23
C LEU A 33 -11.51 -6.91 10.38
N ASP A 34 -12.52 -6.51 9.62
CA ASP A 34 -13.21 -7.39 8.68
C ASP A 34 -12.19 -8.20 7.84
N PRO A 35 -12.30 -9.55 7.83
CA PRO A 35 -11.30 -10.41 7.21
C PRO A 35 -11.20 -10.22 5.70
N ASN A 36 -12.26 -9.73 5.03
CA ASN A 36 -12.20 -9.42 3.60
C ASN A 36 -11.37 -8.16 3.34
N ILE A 37 -11.50 -7.14 4.19
CA ILE A 37 -10.71 -5.90 4.10
C ILE A 37 -9.25 -6.20 4.42
N ALA A 38 -8.99 -6.96 5.48
CA ALA A 38 -7.65 -7.41 5.84
C ALA A 38 -7.00 -8.18 4.68
N ARG A 39 -7.71 -9.17 4.12
CA ARG A 39 -7.22 -9.98 2.99
C ARG A 39 -6.95 -9.14 1.74
N TYR A 40 -7.82 -8.19 1.42
CA TYR A 40 -7.62 -7.29 0.28
C TYR A 40 -6.35 -6.45 0.45
N LEU A 41 -6.16 -5.82 1.61
CA LEU A 41 -4.96 -5.03 1.91
C LEU A 41 -3.68 -5.86 1.96
N GLN A 42 -3.73 -7.09 2.50
CA GLN A 42 -2.59 -8.01 2.54
C GLN A 42 -2.18 -8.51 1.15
N ASN A 43 -3.15 -8.82 0.29
CA ASN A 43 -2.88 -9.20 -1.10
C ASN A 43 -2.22 -8.06 -1.87
N ALA A 44 -2.74 -6.84 -1.71
CA ALA A 44 -2.14 -5.64 -2.30
C ALA A 44 -0.72 -5.43 -1.78
N LEU A 45 -0.49 -5.53 -0.47
CA LEU A 45 0.83 -5.43 0.14
C LEU A 45 1.81 -6.43 -0.47
N LYS A 46 1.40 -7.70 -0.63
CA LYS A 46 2.24 -8.74 -1.21
C LYS A 46 2.66 -8.40 -2.65
N ALA A 47 1.71 -7.95 -3.48
CA ALA A 47 2.00 -7.55 -4.85
C ALA A 47 2.94 -6.33 -4.91
N ILE A 48 2.71 -5.34 -4.05
CA ILE A 48 3.57 -4.14 -3.93
C ILE A 48 4.98 -4.55 -3.49
N TRP A 49 5.10 -5.38 -2.47
CA TRP A 49 6.38 -5.82 -1.92
C TRP A 49 7.20 -6.64 -2.92
N ASP A 50 6.53 -7.52 -3.68
CA ASP A 50 7.18 -8.27 -4.77
C ASP A 50 7.80 -7.32 -5.81
N ARG A 51 7.05 -6.30 -6.24
CA ARG A 51 7.56 -5.29 -7.19
C ARG A 51 8.70 -4.46 -6.61
N VAL A 52 8.63 -4.07 -5.34
CA VAL A 52 9.72 -3.34 -4.64
C VAL A 52 11.00 -4.17 -4.60
N GLN A 53 10.90 -5.48 -4.37
CA GLN A 53 12.06 -6.38 -4.38
C GLN A 53 12.65 -6.58 -5.79
N GLN A 54 11.81 -6.59 -6.83
CA GLN A 54 12.27 -6.67 -8.22
C GLN A 54 12.96 -5.40 -8.71
N HIS A 55 12.55 -4.24 -8.19
CA HIS A 55 13.12 -2.94 -8.53
C HIS A 55 13.60 -2.20 -7.27
N PRO A 56 14.60 -2.75 -6.56
CA PRO A 56 15.02 -2.25 -5.27
C PRO A 56 15.81 -0.95 -5.38
N ASP A 57 16.03 -0.41 -6.58
CA ASP A 57 16.74 0.84 -6.88
C ASP A 57 15.86 1.95 -7.47
N THR A 58 14.61 1.64 -7.84
CA THR A 58 13.71 2.56 -8.55
C THR A 58 12.42 2.76 -7.80
N TYR A 59 11.92 3.99 -7.74
CA TYR A 59 10.58 4.26 -7.24
C TYR A 59 9.53 3.93 -8.31
N ILE A 60 8.66 2.95 -8.02
CA ILE A 60 7.69 2.39 -8.98
C ILE A 60 6.23 2.40 -8.48
N LEU A 61 6.00 2.92 -7.27
CA LEU A 61 4.69 2.86 -6.61
C LEU A 61 3.85 4.09 -6.95
N THR A 62 2.54 3.91 -6.99
CA THR A 62 1.59 5.02 -6.96
C THR A 62 1.41 5.54 -5.54
N LYS A 63 0.74 6.69 -5.40
CA LYS A 63 0.41 7.25 -4.07
C LYS A 63 -0.45 6.28 -3.25
N ASP A 64 -1.40 5.59 -3.87
CA ASP A 64 -2.30 4.65 -3.21
C ASP A 64 -1.59 3.36 -2.80
N GLU A 65 -0.73 2.82 -3.67
CA GLU A 65 0.13 1.69 -3.33
C GLU A 65 1.10 2.04 -2.20
N PHE A 66 1.68 3.24 -2.22
CA PHE A 66 2.51 3.71 -1.12
C PHE A 66 1.71 3.82 0.19
N ALA A 67 0.44 4.25 0.13
CA ALA A 67 -0.41 4.31 1.33
C ALA A 67 -0.62 2.92 1.95
N VAL A 68 -0.85 1.88 1.13
CA VAL A 68 -0.95 0.48 1.61
C VAL A 68 0.38 0.02 2.21
N PHE A 69 1.50 0.28 1.51
CA PHE A 69 2.83 -0.08 2.00
C PHE A 69 3.15 0.58 3.34
N ASN A 70 2.90 1.88 3.45
CA ASN A 70 3.15 2.66 4.66
C ASN A 70 2.23 2.29 5.82
N PHE A 71 0.99 1.86 5.55
CA PHE A 71 0.08 1.33 6.56
C PHE A 71 0.69 0.10 7.27
N TYR A 72 1.37 -0.77 6.52
CA TYR A 72 2.07 -1.95 7.05
C TYR A 72 3.55 -1.74 7.35
N ARG A 73 4.03 -0.49 7.44
CA ARG A 73 5.43 -0.16 7.79
C ARG A 73 5.94 -0.93 9.02
N HIS A 74 5.06 -1.15 10.00
CA HIS A 74 5.39 -1.85 11.24
C HIS A 74 5.79 -3.32 11.05
N LEU A 75 5.44 -3.95 9.91
CA LEU A 75 5.86 -5.31 9.57
C LEU A 75 7.29 -5.37 9.03
N PHE A 76 7.85 -4.22 8.61
CA PHE A 76 9.14 -4.14 7.94
C PHE A 76 10.25 -3.58 8.82
N HIS A 77 10.08 -3.55 10.15
CA HIS A 77 11.15 -3.10 11.05
C HIS A 77 12.41 -3.94 10.85
N GLY A 78 13.53 -3.26 10.57
CA GLY A 78 14.82 -3.90 10.27
C GLY A 78 15.05 -4.29 8.81
N SER A 79 14.10 -4.03 7.91
CA SER A 79 14.29 -4.27 6.46
C SER A 79 14.83 -3.01 5.77
N SER A 80 16.13 -3.02 5.43
CA SER A 80 16.75 -1.90 4.72
C SER A 80 16.11 -1.63 3.36
N VAL A 81 15.58 -2.66 2.69
CA VAL A 81 14.87 -2.51 1.40
C VAL A 81 13.58 -1.69 1.59
N ALA A 82 12.84 -1.96 2.66
CA ALA A 82 11.61 -1.21 2.96
C ALA A 82 11.91 0.24 3.34
N GLU A 83 12.95 0.46 4.15
CA GLU A 83 13.40 1.82 4.52
C GLU A 83 13.84 2.62 3.30
N CYS A 84 14.62 2.01 2.39
CA CYS A 84 15.00 2.61 1.12
C CYS A 84 13.78 2.95 0.25
N ALA A 85 12.79 2.05 0.14
CA ALA A 85 11.57 2.30 -0.62
C ALA A 85 10.79 3.50 -0.07
N ILE A 86 10.68 3.62 1.25
CA ILE A 86 10.05 4.78 1.92
C ILE A 86 10.86 6.06 1.66
N ALA A 87 12.18 6.03 1.85
CA ALA A 87 13.03 7.18 1.60
C ALA A 87 12.89 7.70 0.17
N ARG A 88 12.82 6.79 -0.82
CA ARG A 88 12.63 7.16 -2.22
C ARG A 88 11.28 7.77 -2.53
N TYR A 89 10.21 7.32 -1.88
CA TYR A 89 8.91 8.00 -1.99
C TYR A 89 9.07 9.47 -1.63
N TRP A 90 9.64 9.76 -0.47
CA TRP A 90 9.83 11.12 0.01
C TRP A 90 10.78 11.95 -0.86
N GLN A 91 11.84 11.34 -1.38
CA GLN A 91 12.70 11.99 -2.37
C GLN A 91 11.90 12.33 -3.63
N HIS A 92 11.15 11.38 -4.19
CA HIS A 92 10.35 11.61 -5.40
C HIS A 92 9.30 12.71 -5.21
N THR A 93 8.56 12.70 -4.09
CA THR A 93 7.52 13.70 -3.81
C THR A 93 8.08 15.05 -3.33
N GLY A 94 9.22 15.04 -2.64
CA GLY A 94 9.87 16.24 -2.11
C GLY A 94 10.70 17.02 -3.14
N THR A 95 11.04 16.38 -4.27
CA THR A 95 11.73 17.03 -5.40
C THR A 95 10.77 17.76 -6.34
N ALA A 96 9.46 17.76 -6.06
CA ALA A 96 8.52 18.68 -6.69
C ALA A 96 8.65 20.07 -6.01
N ARG A 97 9.69 20.81 -6.38
CA ARG A 97 9.88 22.21 -5.98
C ARG A 97 10.18 23.07 -7.18
#